data_AF-A0A7R9TW00-F1
#
_entry.id   AF-A0A7R9TW00-F1
#
_cell.length_a   1.000
_cell.length_b   1.000
_cell.length_c   1.000
_cell.angle_alpha   90.00
_cell.angle_beta   90.00
_cell.angle_gamma   90.00
#
_symmetry.space_group_name_H-M   'P 1'
#
loop_
_entity.id
_entity.type
_entity.pdbx_description
1 polymer ?
#
loop_
_entity_poly.entity_id
_entity_poly.type
_entity_poly.pdbx_seq_one_letter_code
_entity_poly.pdbx_strand_id
1 'polypeptide(L)'
;HAGGMVFATAPLLARAAKRLGFTRLTTKRARKGYYKGKGAKSTGRHTKDGEYVVTDDKAPTFVAPRADLATFALKPYVARSVPKKPWLLDGKEGPTGTTAAATKTGGGGGGGGGG
;
A
#
# COMPACT_ATOMS: atom_id res chain seq x y z
N HIS A 1 -13.09 10.08 67.56
CA HIS A 1 -12.83 9.12 66.46
C HIS A 1 -13.56 9.62 65.22
N ALA A 2 -12.87 10.38 64.35
CA ALA A 2 -12.48 9.94 62.99
C ALA A 2 -13.71 9.47 62.19
N GLY A 3 -14.30 10.26 61.30
CA GLY A 3 -13.73 10.83 60.07
C GLY A 3 -14.59 10.32 58.91
N GLY A 4 -15.58 11.11 58.49
CA GLY A 4 -16.52 10.73 57.42
C GLY A 4 -15.79 10.58 56.09
N MET A 5 -15.87 9.38 55.51
CA MET A 5 -15.28 9.06 54.21
C MET A 5 -15.97 9.86 53.09
N VAL A 6 -15.29 10.91 52.62
CA VAL A 6 -15.57 11.52 51.32
C VAL A 6 -14.88 10.68 50.22
N PHE A 7 -15.45 9.53 49.88
CA PHE A 7 -15.17 8.93 48.58
C PHE A 7 -16.04 9.65 47.55
N ALA A 8 -15.57 10.83 47.14
CA ALA A 8 -16.09 11.50 45.95
C ALA A 8 -16.03 10.49 44.79
N THR A 9 -17.21 10.03 44.39
CA THR A 9 -17.46 9.14 43.25
C THR A 9 -17.19 9.88 41.94
N ALA A 10 -15.93 10.24 41.72
CA ALA A 10 -15.43 10.65 40.43
C ALA A 10 -14.97 9.42 39.62
N PRO A 11 -15.91 8.64 39.06
CA PRO A 11 -15.66 8.13 37.72
C PRO A 11 -16.84 8.34 36.78
N LEU A 12 -17.81 9.19 37.11
CA LEU A 12 -18.87 9.56 36.14
C LEU A 12 -18.32 10.41 34.98
N LEU A 13 -17.30 11.25 35.22
CA LEU A 13 -16.62 11.98 34.14
C LEU A 13 -15.55 11.16 33.41
N ALA A 14 -14.99 10.12 34.02
CA ALA A 14 -13.99 9.26 33.36
C ALA A 14 -14.57 8.43 32.21
N ARG A 15 -15.90 8.27 32.16
CA ARG A 15 -16.61 7.62 31.04
C ARG A 15 -16.77 8.50 29.80
N ALA A 16 -16.42 9.78 29.88
CA ALA A 16 -16.48 10.73 28.75
C ALA A 16 -15.14 10.87 27.99
N ALA A 17 -14.15 10.01 28.27
CA ALA A 17 -12.96 9.95 27.41
C ALA A 17 -13.40 9.61 25.98
N LYS A 18 -13.19 10.55 25.05
CA LYS A 18 -13.49 10.45 23.61
C LYS A 18 -12.65 9.33 22.99
N ARG A 19 -12.97 8.08 23.28
CA ARG A 19 -12.40 6.93 22.59
C ARG A 19 -12.79 7.12 21.13
N LEU A 20 -11.81 7.36 20.25
CA LEU A 20 -12.01 7.52 18.80
C LEU A 20 -12.86 6.37 18.23
N GLY A 21 -12.72 5.19 18.84
CA GLY A 21 -13.55 4.03 18.56
C GLY A 21 -15.01 4.18 18.98
N PHE A 22 -15.36 4.87 20.06
CA PHE A 22 -16.73 5.09 20.57
C PHE A 22 -17.46 6.25 19.87
N THR A 23 -16.72 7.27 19.42
CA THR A 23 -17.27 8.40 18.67
C THR A 23 -17.53 8.10 17.20
N ARG A 24 -16.82 7.14 16.60
CA ARG A 24 -17.03 6.76 15.20
C ARG A 24 -18.28 5.89 15.06
N LEU A 25 -19.30 6.42 14.38
CA LEU A 25 -20.49 5.66 14.05
C LEU A 25 -20.14 4.53 13.07
N THR A 26 -20.46 3.29 13.43
CA THR A 26 -20.26 2.10 12.59
C THR A 26 -21.61 1.45 12.28
N THR A 27 -21.64 0.59 11.26
CA THR A 27 -22.82 -0.19 10.88
C THR A 27 -23.49 -0.94 12.03
N LYS A 28 -22.74 -1.31 13.07
CA LYS A 28 -23.25 -2.08 14.21
C LYS A 28 -23.79 -1.23 15.36
N ARG A 29 -23.58 0.10 15.32
CA ARG A 29 -24.00 1.03 16.37
C ARG A 29 -25.16 1.92 15.98
N ALA A 30 -25.46 2.01 14.69
CA ALA A 30 -26.54 2.84 14.20
C ALA A 30 -27.88 2.08 14.21
N ARG A 31 -28.99 2.81 14.35
CA ARG A 31 -30.36 2.27 14.27
C ARG A 31 -30.73 1.96 12.80
N LYS A 32 -31.91 1.36 12.59
CA LYS A 32 -32.46 1.04 11.27
C LYS A 32 -32.47 2.28 10.36
N GLY A 33 -32.08 2.10 9.09
CA GLY A 33 -32.00 3.17 8.08
C GLY A 33 -30.60 3.76 7.88
N TYR A 34 -29.64 3.49 8.77
CA TYR A 34 -28.25 3.93 8.57
C TYR A 34 -27.44 2.92 7.76
N TYR A 35 -27.30 3.19 6.45
CA TYR A 35 -26.44 2.41 5.57
C TYR A 35 -25.01 2.96 5.56
N LYS A 36 -24.01 2.09 5.79
CA LYS A 36 -22.60 2.46 5.75
C LYS A 36 -21.73 1.33 5.20
N GLY A 37 -20.91 1.63 4.20
CA GLY A 37 -19.96 0.68 3.63
C GLY A 37 -18.74 0.41 4.54
N LYS A 38 -17.97 -0.63 4.16
CA LYS A 38 -16.69 -1.02 4.78
C LYS A 38 -15.47 -0.79 3.87
N GLY A 39 -15.61 0.08 2.87
CA GLY A 39 -14.53 0.37 1.91
C GLY A 39 -14.45 -0.61 0.73
N ALA A 40 -15.41 -1.54 0.60
CA ALA A 40 -15.56 -2.36 -0.59
C ALA A 40 -15.85 -1.46 -1.82
N LYS A 41 -15.24 -1.81 -2.95
CA LYS A 41 -15.50 -1.16 -4.24
C LYS A 41 -16.85 -1.63 -4.81
N SER A 42 -17.45 -0.83 -5.68
CA SER A 42 -18.73 -1.16 -6.31
C SER A 42 -18.53 -2.17 -7.45
N THR A 43 -19.22 -3.31 -7.39
CA THR A 43 -19.18 -4.34 -8.45
C THR A 43 -20.26 -4.16 -9.52
N GLY A 44 -21.15 -3.18 -9.34
CA GLY A 44 -22.37 -3.08 -10.15
C GLY A 44 -23.21 -1.84 -9.81
N ARG A 45 -24.52 -1.92 -10.06
CA ARG A 45 -25.48 -0.81 -9.89
C ARG A 45 -26.83 -1.33 -9.38
N HIS A 46 -27.54 -0.49 -8.60
CA HIS A 46 -28.94 -0.74 -8.23
C HIS A 46 -29.93 -0.34 -9.35
N THR A 47 -30.96 -1.15 -9.57
CA THR A 47 -32.09 -0.84 -10.46
C THR A 47 -33.09 0.09 -9.76
N LYS A 48 -34.08 0.60 -10.52
CA LYS A 48 -35.14 1.46 -9.96
C LYS A 48 -36.00 0.71 -8.94
N ASP A 49 -36.15 -0.61 -9.13
CA ASP A 49 -36.97 -1.48 -8.30
C ASP A 49 -36.19 -2.05 -7.09
N GLY A 50 -34.94 -1.61 -6.89
CA GLY A 50 -34.11 -1.98 -5.74
C GLY A 50 -33.27 -3.24 -5.92
N GLU A 51 -33.36 -3.91 -7.07
CA GLU A 51 -32.49 -5.03 -7.42
C GLU A 51 -31.04 -4.56 -7.65
N TYR A 52 -30.08 -5.49 -7.65
CA TYR A 52 -28.66 -5.20 -7.89
C TYR A 52 -28.15 -5.96 -9.11
N VAL A 53 -27.65 -5.22 -10.10
CA VAL A 53 -27.08 -5.77 -11.33
C VAL A 53 -25.55 -5.70 -11.22
N VAL A 54 -24.91 -6.87 -11.30
CA VAL A 54 -23.44 -7.01 -11.30
C VAL A 54 -22.91 -6.73 -12.70
N THR A 55 -21.80 -5.99 -12.81
CA THR A 55 -21.14 -5.69 -14.09
C THR A 55 -19.80 -6.44 -14.13
N ASP A 56 -19.62 -7.32 -15.12
CA ASP A 56 -18.41 -8.14 -15.24
C ASP A 56 -17.15 -7.29 -15.46
N ASP A 57 -17.26 -6.15 -16.13
CA ASP A 57 -16.15 -5.20 -16.32
C ASP A 57 -15.57 -4.65 -15.00
N LYS A 58 -16.38 -4.64 -13.93
CA LYS A 58 -15.97 -4.16 -12.61
C LYS A 58 -15.49 -5.28 -11.70
N ALA A 59 -15.56 -6.54 -12.13
CA ALA A 59 -15.09 -7.67 -11.36
C ALA A 59 -13.55 -7.79 -11.52
N PRO A 60 -12.77 -7.76 -10.43
CA PRO A 60 -11.33 -7.91 -10.51
C PRO A 60 -10.97 -9.35 -10.95
N THR A 61 -10.24 -9.47 -12.06
CA THR A 61 -9.69 -10.75 -12.53
C THR A 61 -8.23 -10.87 -12.10
N PHE A 62 -7.94 -11.86 -11.26
CA PHE A 62 -6.56 -12.16 -10.84
C PHE A 62 -5.90 -13.10 -11.84
N VAL A 63 -5.05 -12.55 -12.71
CA VAL A 63 -4.30 -13.34 -13.68
C VAL A 63 -3.07 -13.92 -12.99
N ALA A 64 -3.15 -15.19 -12.62
CA ALA A 64 -1.98 -15.94 -12.20
C ALA A 64 -1.09 -16.20 -13.43
N PRO A 65 0.24 -16.03 -13.33
CA PRO A 65 1.15 -16.33 -14.43
C PRO A 65 1.02 -17.81 -14.82
N ARG A 66 1.13 -18.11 -16.12
CA ARG A 66 1.01 -19.48 -16.63
C ARG A 66 2.24 -20.36 -16.31
N ALA A 67 3.34 -19.74 -15.87
CA ALA A 67 4.58 -20.43 -15.50
C ALA A 67 4.35 -21.41 -14.34
N ASP A 68 5.09 -22.51 -14.33
CA ASP A 68 5.07 -23.45 -13.21
C ASP A 68 5.74 -22.81 -11.98
N LEU A 69 4.91 -22.39 -11.03
CA LEU A 69 5.34 -21.76 -9.79
C LEU A 69 5.96 -22.75 -8.81
N ALA A 70 5.79 -24.06 -9.01
CA ALA A 70 6.38 -25.08 -8.14
C ALA A 70 7.90 -25.20 -8.35
N THR A 71 8.37 -24.97 -9.58
CA THR A 71 9.78 -25.09 -9.96
C THR A 71 10.48 -23.74 -10.11
N PHE A 72 9.79 -22.63 -9.82
CA PHE A 72 10.34 -21.29 -9.97
C PHE A 72 11.48 -21.01 -8.97
N ALA A 73 12.64 -20.57 -9.49
CA ALA A 73 13.86 -20.43 -8.70
C ALA A 73 13.82 -19.30 -7.65
N LEU A 74 13.03 -18.24 -7.89
CA LEU A 74 12.95 -17.10 -6.97
C LEU A 74 12.00 -17.38 -5.82
N LYS A 75 12.49 -17.13 -4.60
CA LYS A 75 11.76 -17.31 -3.33
C LYS A 75 11.40 -15.95 -2.74
N PRO A 76 10.36 -15.86 -1.87
CA PRO A 76 9.97 -14.62 -1.21
C PRO A 76 11.04 -14.07 -0.26
N TYR A 77 11.98 -14.92 0.17
CA TYR A 77 13.08 -14.55 1.04
C TYR A 77 14.44 -14.78 0.38
N VAL A 78 15.39 -13.94 0.74
CA VAL A 78 16.79 -14.00 0.31
C VAL A 78 17.68 -14.21 1.55
N ALA A 79 18.81 -14.91 1.38
CA ALA A 79 19.77 -15.10 2.47
C ALA A 79 20.36 -13.75 2.93
N ARG A 80 20.51 -13.58 4.26
CA ARG A 80 21.07 -12.36 4.85
C ARG A 80 22.55 -12.13 4.53
N SER A 81 23.24 -13.17 4.07
CA SER A 81 24.65 -13.13 3.67
C SER A 81 24.88 -12.46 2.31
N VAL A 82 23.82 -12.25 1.52
CA VAL A 82 23.96 -11.61 0.21
C VAL A 82 24.31 -10.12 0.42
N PRO A 83 25.41 -9.61 -0.16
CA PRO A 83 25.78 -8.22 -0.01
C PRO A 83 24.74 -7.31 -0.65
N LYS A 84 24.37 -6.25 0.07
CA LYS A 84 23.47 -5.22 -0.44
C LYS A 84 24.21 -4.42 -1.51
N LYS A 85 23.56 -4.14 -2.64
CA LYS A 85 24.12 -3.29 -3.70
C LYS A 85 24.01 -1.82 -3.26
N PRO A 86 25.12 -1.13 -2.95
CA PRO A 86 25.09 0.21 -2.36
C PRO A 86 24.48 1.26 -3.29
N TRP A 87 24.75 1.20 -4.59
CA TRP A 87 24.14 2.11 -5.59
C TRP A 87 22.61 1.96 -5.72
N LEU A 88 22.01 0.89 -5.19
CA LEU A 88 20.56 0.75 -5.09
C LEU A 88 19.97 1.42 -3.84
N LEU A 89 20.78 1.61 -2.79
CA LEU A 89 20.36 2.13 -1.49
C LEU A 89 20.77 3.60 -1.27
N ASP A 90 21.84 4.05 -1.92
CA ASP A 90 22.48 5.33 -1.64
C ASP A 90 21.89 6.51 -2.43
N GLY A 91 20.81 6.30 -3.18
CA GLY A 91 20.13 7.35 -3.96
C GLY A 91 20.99 8.02 -5.05
N LYS A 92 22.20 7.52 -5.29
CA LYS A 92 23.11 7.95 -6.34
C LYS A 92 22.94 7.01 -7.53
N GLU A 93 22.18 7.50 -8.51
CA GLU A 93 21.97 6.94 -9.86
C GLU A 93 21.21 5.61 -9.90
N GLY A 94 19.88 5.73 -9.80
CA GLY A 94 18.95 4.67 -10.20
C GLY A 94 18.90 4.48 -11.73
N PRO A 95 18.24 3.41 -12.21
CA PRO A 95 18.24 2.97 -13.60
C PRO A 95 17.47 3.86 -14.58
N THR A 96 17.17 5.11 -14.23
CA THR A 96 16.76 6.13 -15.21
C THR A 96 18.00 6.57 -15.97
N GLY A 97 18.38 5.75 -16.95
CA GLY A 97 19.41 6.08 -17.94
C GLY A 97 18.97 7.28 -18.79
N THR A 98 19.27 8.48 -18.31
CA THR A 98 19.49 9.66 -19.15
C THR A 98 20.82 10.29 -18.76
N THR A 99 21.89 9.51 -18.80
CA THR A 99 23.24 10.04 -18.95
C THR A 99 23.61 9.93 -20.42
N ALA A 100 24.04 11.06 -20.98
CA ALA A 100 24.21 11.34 -22.39
C ALA A 100 24.89 10.20 -23.17
N ALA A 101 24.33 9.92 -24.36
CA ALA A 101 24.98 9.10 -25.37
C ALA A 101 26.41 9.64 -25.59
N ALA A 102 27.41 8.88 -25.18
CA ALA A 102 28.79 9.12 -25.55
C ALA A 102 28.88 9.00 -27.07
N THR A 103 28.88 10.13 -27.77
CA THR A 103 29.27 10.23 -29.17
C THR A 103 30.73 9.80 -29.27
N LYS A 104 30.94 8.53 -29.61
CA LYS A 104 32.19 8.07 -30.22
C LYS A 104 32.28 8.67 -31.62
N THR A 105 32.72 9.91 -31.71
CA THR A 105 33.13 10.49 -33.00
C THR A 105 34.42 9.77 -33.40
N GLY A 106 34.30 8.85 -34.35
CA GLY A 106 35.44 8.27 -35.03
C GLY A 106 36.21 9.37 -35.76
N GLY A 107 37.40 9.68 -35.26
CA GLY A 107 38.39 10.48 -35.96
C GLY A 107 39.44 9.54 -36.55
N GLY A 108 39.28 9.19 -37.82
CA GLY A 108 40.40 8.74 -38.64
C GLY A 108 41.33 9.93 -38.88
N GLY A 109 42.63 9.69 -38.85
CA GLY A 109 43.66 10.68 -39.18
C GLY A 109 45.02 10.01 -39.22
N GLY A 110 45.50 9.73 -40.43
CA GLY A 110 46.84 9.20 -40.69
C GLY A 110 47.94 10.26 -40.66
N GLY A 111 49.17 9.79 -40.90
CA GLY A 111 50.42 10.57 -40.97
C GLY A 111 51.28 10.30 -39.73
N GLY A 112 52.52 9.83 -39.79
CA GLY A 112 53.51 9.84 -40.85
C GLY A 112 54.83 10.38 -40.25
N GLY A 113 55.93 9.63 -40.40
CA GLY A 113 57.29 10.18 -40.42
C GLY A 113 58.12 10.15 -39.13
N GLY A 114 59.20 9.36 -39.19
CA GLY A 114 60.57 9.88 -39.03
C GLY A 114 61.21 9.83 -37.64
N GLY A 115 62.38 9.19 -37.57
CA GLY A 115 63.34 9.25 -36.46
C GLY A 115 64.05 7.93 -36.23
#